data_AF-A0A015V204-F1
#
_entry.id   AF-A0A015V204-F1
#
_cell.length_a   1.000
_cell.length_b   1.000
_cell.length_c   1.000
_cell.angle_alpha   90.00
_cell.angle_beta   90.00
_cell.angle_gamma   90.00
#
_symmetry.space_group_name_H-M   'P 1'
#
loop_
_entity.id
_entity.type
_entity.pdbx_description
1 polymer ?
#
loop_
_entity_poly.entity_id
_entity_poly.type
_entity_poly.pdbx_seq_one_letter_code
_entity_poly.pdbx_strand_id
1 'polypeptide(L)'
;MKVNFNVYFKDFDGSVLLIDKKPQCMGVIVSQCLFNGTGFRPSGNIQTDNEKKLHAYSLCMRIMGSDADVDLTSEDAVLIKEAVTGLTPGCYSQIVKQIEG
;
A
#
# COMPACT_ATOMS: atom_id res chain seq x y z
N MET A 1 5.67 -9.67 9.59
CA MET A 1 4.21 -9.78 9.86
C MET A 1 3.55 -10.22 8.57
N LYS A 2 2.67 -11.22 8.59
CA LYS A 2 2.08 -11.77 7.37
C LYS A 2 0.79 -11.04 7.04
N VAL A 3 0.72 -10.44 5.85
CA VAL A 3 -0.40 -9.61 5.42
C VAL A 3 -0.90 -10.05 4.06
N ASN A 4 -2.19 -10.37 3.97
CA ASN A 4 -2.86 -10.67 2.70
C ASN A 4 -3.34 -9.36 2.04
N PHE A 5 -2.79 -9.02 0.88
CA PHE A 5 -3.25 -7.88 0.09
C PHE A 5 -4.21 -8.26 -1.05
N ASN A 6 -4.46 -9.56 -1.26
CA ASN A 6 -5.37 -10.09 -2.27
C ASN A 6 -6.83 -10.04 -1.78
N VAL A 7 -7.21 -8.87 -1.28
CA VAL A 7 -8.55 -8.54 -0.78
C VAL A 7 -9.06 -7.29 -1.48
N TYR A 8 -10.38 -7.16 -1.58
CA TYR A 8 -11.01 -6.00 -2.20
C TYR A 8 -11.39 -4.97 -1.15
N PHE A 9 -11.20 -3.69 -1.48
CA PHE A 9 -11.73 -2.60 -0.67
C PHE A 9 -13.25 -2.67 -0.56
N LYS A 10 -13.76 -2.23 0.58
CA LYS A 10 -15.16 -1.94 0.80
C LYS A 10 -15.44 -0.45 0.63
N ASP A 11 -16.58 -0.14 0.03
CA ASP A 11 -17.12 1.23 -0.03
C ASP A 11 -17.79 1.59 1.31
N PHE A 12 -18.25 2.84 1.45
CA PHE A 12 -18.83 3.36 2.70
C PHE A 12 -20.07 2.60 3.18
N ASP A 13 -20.77 1.91 2.28
CA ASP A 13 -21.95 1.10 2.56
C ASP A 13 -21.61 -0.38 2.84
N GLY A 14 -20.33 -0.74 2.86
CA GLY A 14 -19.86 -2.11 3.06
C GLY A 14 -19.89 -3.00 1.82
N SER A 15 -20.40 -2.50 0.69
CA SER A 15 -20.28 -3.18 -0.61
C SER A 15 -18.83 -3.15 -1.11
N VAL A 16 -18.50 -3.89 -2.18
CA VAL A 16 -17.15 -3.82 -2.77
C VAL A 16 -16.98 -2.47 -3.47
N LEU A 17 -15.86 -1.79 -3.21
CA LEU A 17 -15.54 -0.55 -3.90
C LEU A 17 -15.29 -0.83 -5.39
N LEU A 18 -16.08 -0.16 -6.23
CA LEU A 18 -15.99 -0.24 -7.69
C LEU A 18 -15.56 1.11 -8.27
N ILE A 19 -14.54 1.12 -9.12
CA ILE A 19 -14.19 2.26 -9.98
C ILE A 19 -14.35 1.78 -11.41
N ASP A 20 -15.12 2.51 -12.21
CA ASP A 20 -15.47 2.11 -13.59
C ASP A 20 -15.99 0.66 -13.69
N LYS A 21 -16.82 0.26 -12.71
CA LYS A 21 -17.39 -1.09 -12.56
C LYS A 21 -16.35 -2.20 -12.29
N LYS A 22 -15.10 -1.86 -11.98
CA LYS A 22 -14.05 -2.82 -11.63
C LYS A 22 -13.79 -2.83 -10.13
N PRO A 23 -13.71 -4.01 -9.49
CA PRO A 23 -13.39 -4.11 -8.08
C PRO A 23 -11.95 -3.67 -7.81
N GLN A 24 -11.75 -2.92 -6.74
CA GLN A 24 -10.45 -2.37 -6.38
C GLN A 24 -9.71 -3.31 -5.43
N CYS A 25 -8.71 -4.03 -5.95
CA CYS A 25 -7.85 -4.90 -5.17
C CYS A 25 -6.85 -4.06 -4.35
N MET A 26 -6.69 -4.39 -3.06
CA MET A 26 -5.82 -3.67 -2.14
C MET A 26 -4.36 -3.75 -2.59
N GLY A 27 -3.87 -4.94 -2.97
CA GLY A 27 -2.50 -5.13 -3.44
C GLY A 27 -2.15 -4.27 -4.65
N VAL A 28 -3.09 -4.12 -5.59
CA VAL A 28 -2.90 -3.27 -6.79
C VAL A 28 -2.77 -1.80 -6.39
N ILE A 29 -3.68 -1.29 -5.54
CA ILE A 29 -3.67 0.11 -5.13
C ILE A 29 -2.45 0.45 -4.26
N VAL A 30 -2.10 -0.41 -3.29
CA VAL A 30 -0.90 -0.23 -2.46
C VAL A 30 0.35 -0.21 -3.33
N SER A 31 0.46 -1.15 -4.27
CA SER A 31 1.59 -1.22 -5.19
C SER A 31 1.68 0.00 -6.10
N GLN A 32 0.55 0.50 -6.61
CA GLN A 32 0.51 1.72 -7.40
C GLN A 32 0.98 2.94 -6.59
N CYS A 33 0.59 3.04 -5.31
CA CYS A 33 1.04 4.12 -4.43
C CYS A 33 2.55 4.05 -4.16
N LEU A 34 3.09 2.85 -3.90
CA LEU A 34 4.52 2.62 -3.72
C LEU A 34 5.31 2.94 -4.99
N PHE A 35 4.81 2.52 -6.16
CA PHE A 35 5.44 2.78 -7.45
C PHE A 35 5.49 4.26 -7.79
N ASN A 36 4.39 4.99 -7.56
CA ASN A 36 4.30 6.42 -7.86
C ASN A 36 5.02 7.28 -6.81
N GLY A 37 5.20 6.79 -5.59
CA GLY A 37 5.74 7.55 -4.46
C GLY A 37 4.82 8.70 -4.01
N THR A 38 3.51 8.60 -4.25
CA THR A 38 2.51 9.70 -4.10
C THR A 38 2.52 10.34 -2.71
N GLY A 39 2.78 9.56 -1.66
CA GLY A 39 2.79 10.04 -0.27
C GLY A 39 4.17 10.36 0.31
N PHE A 40 5.25 10.12 -0.44
CA PHE A 40 6.60 10.33 0.09
C PHE A 40 6.95 11.81 0.14
N ARG A 41 7.22 12.28 1.36
CA ARG A 41 7.74 13.63 1.60
C ARG A 41 9.26 13.60 1.56
N PRO A 42 9.91 14.55 0.85
CA PRO A 42 11.37 14.68 0.89
C PRO A 42 11.84 14.88 2.33
N SER A 43 12.87 14.13 2.72
CA SER A 43 13.51 14.27 4.03
C SER A 43 14.49 15.45 4.09
N GLY A 44 14.86 16.00 2.93
CA GLY A 44 15.97 16.94 2.79
C GLY A 44 17.34 16.26 2.70
N ASN A 45 17.38 14.92 2.81
CA ASN A 45 18.58 14.11 2.60
C ASN A 45 18.41 13.24 1.34
N ILE A 46 19.20 13.52 0.31
CA ILE A 46 19.10 12.84 -0.98
C ILE A 46 19.42 11.35 -0.90
N GLN A 47 20.31 10.93 -0.02
CA GLN A 47 20.66 9.53 0.15
C GLN A 47 19.48 8.77 0.74
N THR A 48 18.90 9.29 1.83
CA THR A 48 17.70 8.71 2.47
C THR A 48 16.52 8.65 1.49
N ASP A 49 16.30 9.72 0.71
CA ASP A 49 15.20 9.75 -0.26
C ASP A 49 15.40 8.72 -1.39
N ASN A 50 16.64 8.49 -1.83
CA ASN A 50 16.95 7.49 -2.84
C ASN A 50 16.82 6.05 -2.32
N GLU A 51 17.29 5.79 -1.09
CA GLU A 51 17.12 4.49 -0.42
C GLU A 51 15.62 4.16 -0.26
N LYS A 52 14.81 5.15 0.15
CA LYS A 52 13.36 5.00 0.26
C LYS A 52 12.70 4.65 -1.08
N LYS A 53 13.13 5.26 -2.19
CA LYS A 53 12.61 4.94 -3.53
C LYS A 53 12.93 3.49 -3.93
N LEU A 54 14.16 3.04 -3.68
CA LEU A 54 14.57 1.66 -3.97
C LEU A 54 13.77 0.66 -3.14
N HIS A 55 13.58 0.95 -1.85
CA HIS A 55 12.79 0.12 -0.95
C HIS A 55 11.32 0.06 -1.40
N ALA A 56 10.72 1.20 -1.73
CA ALA A 56 9.33 1.27 -2.19
C ALA A 56 9.11 0.45 -3.46
N TYR A 57 10.02 0.53 -4.43
CA TYR A 57 9.94 -0.26 -5.66
C TYR A 57 10.11 -1.76 -5.38
N SER A 58 11.07 -2.15 -4.54
CA SER A 58 11.26 -3.55 -4.15
C SER A 58 10.01 -4.12 -3.47
N LEU A 59 9.41 -3.35 -2.56
CA LEU A 59 8.19 -3.74 -1.85
C LEU A 59 6.98 -3.82 -2.81
N CYS A 60 6.85 -2.88 -3.75
CA CYS A 60 5.84 -2.93 -4.81
C CYS A 60 5.91 -4.25 -5.59
N MET A 61 7.12 -4.64 -6.04
CA MET A 61 7.30 -5.88 -6.80
C MET A 61 6.98 -7.13 -5.98
N ARG A 62 7.31 -7.12 -4.67
CA ARG A 62 6.96 -8.22 -3.75
C ARG A 62 5.46 -8.37 -3.58
N ILE A 63 4.72 -7.27 -3.42
CA ILE A 63 3.26 -7.30 -3.27
C ILE A 63 2.59 -7.76 -4.57
N MET A 64 2.99 -7.20 -5.72
CA MET A 64 2.42 -7.58 -7.02
C MET A 64 2.75 -9.01 -7.46
N GLY A 65 3.88 -9.56 -7.02
CA GLY A 65 4.31 -10.91 -7.36
C GLY A 65 3.78 -12.00 -6.44
N SER A 66 2.97 -11.66 -5.43
CA SER A 66 2.51 -12.61 -4.42
C SER A 66 1.02 -12.93 -4.56
N ASP A 67 0.71 -14.21 -4.76
CA ASP A 67 -0.67 -14.72 -4.66
C ASP A 67 -1.07 -15.10 -3.21
N ALA A 68 -0.12 -15.00 -2.27
CA ALA A 68 -0.28 -15.34 -0.87
C ALA A 68 0.08 -14.16 0.06
N ASP A 69 0.02 -14.41 1.37
CA ASP A 69 0.47 -13.45 2.39
C ASP A 69 1.90 -12.97 2.12
N VAL A 70 2.10 -11.66 2.21
CA VAL A 70 3.41 -11.03 2.13
C VAL A 70 3.96 -10.87 3.55
N ASP A 71 5.18 -11.32 3.79
CA ASP A 71 5.85 -11.09 5.08
C ASP A 71 6.49 -9.69 5.11
N LEU A 72 5.89 -8.77 5.85
CA LEU A 72 6.33 -7.38 5.98
C LEU A 72 7.23 -7.19 7.20
N THR A 73 8.27 -6.37 7.04
CA THR A 73 8.99 -5.79 8.19
C THR A 73 8.20 -4.62 8.79
N SER A 74 8.61 -4.13 9.96
CA SER A 74 8.05 -2.89 10.51
C SER A 74 8.30 -1.68 9.59
N GLU A 75 9.44 -1.67 8.91
CA GLU A 75 9.79 -0.63 7.93
C GLU A 75 8.90 -0.71 6.69
N ASP A 76 8.62 -1.92 6.18
CA ASP A 76 7.67 -2.13 5.09
C ASP A 76 6.28 -1.56 5.46
N ALA A 77 5.81 -1.85 6.68
CA ALA A 77 4.52 -1.35 7.17
C ALA A 77 4.46 0.17 7.25
N VAL A 78 5.52 0.82 7.78
CA VAL A 78 5.61 2.29 7.81
C VAL A 78 5.64 2.86 6.40
N LEU A 79 6.43 2.26 5.50
CA LEU A 79 6.57 2.73 4.13
C LEU A 79 5.26 2.64 3.34
N ILE A 80 4.48 1.56 3.53
CA ILE A 80 3.14 1.43 2.95
C ILE A 80 2.22 2.54 3.48
N LYS A 81 2.20 2.77 4.79
CA LYS A 81 1.37 3.82 5.41
C LYS A 81 1.72 5.20 4.86
N GLU A 82 3.01 5.51 4.70
CA GLU A 82 3.45 6.76 4.07
C GLU A 82 2.96 6.85 2.62
N ALA A 83 3.17 5.81 1.82
CA ALA A 83 2.84 5.81 0.39
C ALA A 83 1.34 6.02 0.13
N VAL A 84 0.48 5.48 0.99
CA VAL A 84 -0.98 5.50 0.83
C VAL A 84 -1.67 6.68 1.52
N THR A 85 -0.91 7.64 2.07
CA THR A 85 -1.44 8.85 2.72
C THR A 85 -2.36 9.71 1.84
N GLY A 86 -2.22 9.63 0.52
CA GLY A 86 -3.07 10.34 -0.44
C GLY A 86 -4.43 9.69 -0.71
N LEU A 87 -4.70 8.50 -0.17
CA LEU A 87 -5.98 7.81 -0.35
C LEU A 87 -7.10 8.43 0.51
N THR A 88 -8.35 8.09 0.19
CA THR A 88 -9.49 8.45 1.04
C THR A 88 -9.35 7.81 2.43
N PRO A 89 -9.96 8.40 3.48
CA PRO A 89 -9.89 7.83 4.83
C PRO A 89 -10.37 6.38 4.92
N GLY A 90 -11.38 6.01 4.13
CA GLY A 90 -11.92 4.65 4.08
C GLY A 90 -10.92 3.63 3.52
N CYS A 91 -10.22 3.97 2.43
CA CYS A 91 -9.20 3.09 1.85
C CYS A 91 -7.95 3.02 2.75
N TYR A 92 -7.48 4.18 3.25
CA TYR A 92 -6.35 4.24 4.17
C TYR A 92 -6.58 3.38 5.42
N SER A 93 -7.75 3.53 6.07
CA SER A 93 -8.07 2.77 7.29
C SER A 93 -8.12 1.26 7.04
N GLN A 94 -8.64 0.82 5.88
CA GLN A 94 -8.68 -0.60 5.53
C GLN A 94 -7.27 -1.18 5.36
N ILE A 95 -6.35 -0.46 4.73
CA ILE A 95 -4.94 -0.90 4.61
C ILE A 95 -4.27 -0.98 5.99
N VAL A 96 -4.43 0.05 6.82
CA VAL A 96 -3.82 0.07 8.17
C VAL A 96 -4.31 -1.11 9.01
N LYS A 97 -5.63 -1.35 9.03
CA LYS A 97 -6.21 -2.51 9.73
C LYS A 97 -5.71 -3.82 9.16
N GLN A 98 -5.60 -3.94 7.84
CA GLN A 98 -5.07 -5.14 7.19
C GLN A 98 -3.62 -5.45 7.62
N ILE A 99 -2.81 -4.41 7.86
CA ILE A 99 -1.42 -4.54 8.32
C ILE A 99 -1.35 -4.83 9.82
N GLU A 100 -2.18 -4.19 10.64
CA GLU A 100 -2.10 -4.23 12.10
C GLU A 100 -2.83 -5.41 12.74
N GLY A 101 -3.84 -5.98 12.06
CA GLY A 101 -4.70 -7.05 12.59
C GLY A 101 -5.93 -6.51 13.30
#